data_AF-A0A2T0XQD2-F1
#
_entry.id   AF-A0A2T0XQD2-F1
#
_cell.length_a   1.000
_cell.length_b   1.000
_cell.length_c   1.000
_cell.angle_alpha   90.00
_cell.angle_beta   90.00
_cell.angle_gamma   90.00
#
_symmetry.space_group_name_H-M   'P 1'
#
loop_
_entity.id
_entity.type
_entity.pdbx_description
1 polymer ?
#
loop_
_entity_poly.entity_id
_entity_poly.type
_entity_poly.pdbx_seq_one_letter_code
_entity_poly.pdbx_strand_id
1 'polypeptide(L)'
;MNPVDYRKQLTDRIIEQLESGVAPRIKPWDENVQILGRVHNAITGRPYTGGNSLWLQCHGYADPRWCTYKQAQAAGWQVKKGQKAAVVEYWKWEETAKEEAGQVIRDRLTIPKVFYVHIFNAQQIEGMPEVVPIQPNWVPEDQAERILIGSGASIYHDQEARAFYSPTSDDIHLPPRSIFSDATKYYATALHELGHWTGHESRLGREISNRFGTEDYAREELRAELASFFVASRLGIPNDPINHAAYIGSWIKVLQQDHNEIFRAAGDAEKITEFVLQFQHEKSNQIQSESEATFEPEAAL
;
A
#
# COMPACT_ATOMS: atom_id res chain seq x y z
N MET A 1 14.27 -19.10 12.06
CA MET A 1 14.73 -18.45 10.82
C MET A 1 15.39 -17.13 11.22
N ASN A 2 16.60 -16.82 10.74
CA ASN A 2 17.29 -15.57 11.09
C ASN A 2 16.65 -14.40 10.31
N PRO A 3 16.47 -13.19 10.88
CA PRO A 3 16.17 -11.94 10.18
C PRO A 3 16.61 -11.82 8.71
N VAL A 4 17.89 -12.09 8.46
CA VAL A 4 18.54 -11.96 7.14
C VAL A 4 17.95 -12.95 6.13
N ASP A 5 17.54 -14.12 6.60
CA ASP A 5 16.99 -15.21 5.81
C ASP A 5 15.54 -14.89 5.37
N TYR A 6 14.75 -14.25 6.23
CA TYR A 6 13.39 -13.82 5.90
C TYR A 6 13.35 -12.73 4.81
N ARG A 7 14.09 -11.62 5.00
CA ARG A 7 14.07 -10.51 4.03
C ARG A 7 14.62 -10.94 2.67
N LYS A 8 15.65 -11.79 2.70
CA LYS A 8 16.19 -12.42 1.50
C LYS A 8 15.14 -13.31 0.83
N GLN A 9 14.45 -14.18 1.57
CA GLN A 9 13.39 -15.03 1.00
C GLN A 9 12.25 -14.23 0.37
N LEU A 10 11.80 -13.13 1.00
CA LEU A 10 10.81 -12.25 0.39
C LEU A 10 11.34 -11.69 -0.93
N THR A 11 12.57 -11.16 -0.89
CA THR A 11 13.19 -10.51 -2.04
C THR A 11 13.40 -11.50 -3.18
N ASP A 12 13.97 -12.68 -2.89
CA ASP A 12 14.17 -13.76 -3.86
C ASP A 12 12.84 -14.18 -4.49
N ARG A 13 11.77 -14.31 -3.69
CA ARG A 13 10.44 -14.67 -4.19
C ARG A 13 9.83 -13.59 -5.08
N ILE A 14 10.03 -12.32 -4.74
CA ILE A 14 9.58 -11.20 -5.57
C ILE A 14 10.39 -11.14 -6.88
N ILE A 15 11.71 -11.35 -6.81
CA ILE A 15 12.56 -11.44 -7.99
C ILE A 15 12.10 -12.59 -8.90
N GLU A 16 11.86 -13.78 -8.36
CA GLU A 16 11.38 -14.94 -9.13
C GLU A 16 10.05 -14.63 -9.83
N GLN A 17 9.14 -13.95 -9.13
CA GLN A 17 7.86 -13.52 -9.71
C GLN A 17 8.08 -12.50 -10.84
N LEU A 18 8.87 -11.46 -10.60
CA LEU A 18 9.26 -10.45 -11.59
C LEU A 18 9.94 -11.08 -12.83
N GLU A 19 10.87 -12.03 -12.64
CA GLU A 19 11.58 -12.75 -13.71
C GLU A 19 10.67 -13.66 -14.52
N SER A 20 9.68 -14.28 -13.89
CA SER A 20 8.72 -15.16 -14.55
C SER A 20 7.72 -14.40 -15.44
N GLY A 21 7.73 -13.06 -15.40
CA GLY A 21 6.72 -12.21 -16.06
C GLY A 21 5.31 -12.40 -15.48
N VAL A 22 5.20 -13.14 -14.38
CA VAL A 22 3.96 -13.32 -13.63
C VAL A 22 4.07 -12.39 -12.44
N ALA A 23 3.22 -11.36 -12.40
CA ALA A 23 3.10 -10.51 -11.24
C ALA A 23 3.06 -11.34 -9.96
N PRO A 24 3.68 -10.87 -8.85
CA PRO A 24 3.56 -11.54 -7.58
C PRO A 24 2.14 -12.06 -7.43
N ARG A 25 1.97 -13.37 -7.22
CA ARG A 25 0.64 -14.00 -7.09
C ARG A 25 -0.05 -13.57 -5.79
N ILE A 26 0.05 -12.29 -5.45
CA ILE A 26 -0.98 -11.49 -4.84
C ILE A 26 -2.21 -11.74 -5.71
N LYS A 27 -3.15 -12.54 -5.21
CA LYS A 27 -4.44 -12.79 -5.86
C LYS A 27 -5.46 -11.84 -5.21
N PRO A 28 -5.87 -10.75 -5.86
CA PRO A 28 -6.81 -9.81 -5.24
C PRO A 28 -8.16 -9.76 -5.94
N TRP A 29 -8.43 -10.56 -6.98
CA TRP A 29 -9.70 -10.44 -7.71
C TRP A 29 -10.25 -11.79 -8.23
N ASP A 30 -11.48 -12.05 -7.80
CA ASP A 30 -12.55 -12.69 -8.56
C ASP A 30 -13.43 -11.54 -9.10
N GLU A 31 -14.07 -11.72 -10.26
CA GLU A 31 -14.89 -10.72 -10.96
C GLU A 31 -16.13 -10.28 -10.16
N ASN A 32 -16.46 -10.98 -9.08
CA ASN A 32 -17.42 -10.58 -8.07
C ASN A 32 -16.67 -9.89 -6.91
N VAL A 33 -16.43 -8.58 -6.99
CA VAL A 33 -15.61 -7.81 -6.02
C VAL A 33 -16.04 -8.06 -4.57
N GLN A 34 -15.36 -8.99 -3.92
CA GLN A 34 -15.43 -9.28 -2.50
C GLN A 34 -14.15 -8.72 -1.87
N ILE A 35 -14.21 -7.51 -1.30
CA ILE A 35 -13.09 -6.98 -0.54
C ILE A 35 -13.04 -7.76 0.77
N LEU A 36 -12.14 -8.75 0.86
CA LEU A 36 -11.84 -9.43 2.13
C LEU A 36 -11.04 -8.53 3.09
N GLY A 37 -10.66 -7.32 2.63
CA GLY A 37 -9.91 -6.33 3.37
C GLY A 37 -8.40 -6.53 3.27
N ARG A 38 -7.63 -5.55 3.76
CA ARG A 38 -6.17 -5.63 3.86
C ARG A 38 -5.75 -6.88 4.64
N VAL A 39 -4.58 -7.44 4.35
CA VAL A 39 -3.99 -8.46 5.24
C VAL A 39 -3.91 -7.89 6.67
N HIS A 40 -4.53 -8.57 7.63
CA HIS A 40 -4.74 -8.03 8.96
C HIS A 40 -4.68 -9.09 10.05
N ASN A 41 -4.50 -8.65 11.29
CA ASN A 41 -4.51 -9.54 12.42
C ASN A 41 -5.93 -10.03 12.71
N ALA A 42 -6.13 -11.35 12.76
CA ALA A 42 -7.44 -11.97 12.92
C ALA A 42 -8.14 -11.64 14.26
N ILE A 43 -7.38 -11.26 15.29
CA ILE A 43 -7.91 -10.94 16.62
C ILE A 43 -8.13 -9.44 16.77
N THR A 44 -7.15 -8.63 16.41
CA THR A 44 -7.21 -7.18 16.68
C THR A 44 -7.81 -6.38 15.54
N GLY A 45 -8.02 -6.99 14.36
CA GLY A 45 -8.44 -6.30 13.15
C GLY A 45 -7.40 -5.36 12.54
N ARG A 46 -6.24 -5.19 13.20
CA ARG A 46 -5.22 -4.22 12.76
C ARG A 46 -4.58 -4.68 11.45
N PRO A 47 -4.55 -3.84 10.40
CA PRO A 47 -3.90 -4.18 9.15
C PRO A 47 -2.39 -4.27 9.34
N TYR A 48 -1.76 -5.21 8.62
CA TYR A 48 -0.32 -5.17 8.41
C TYR A 48 0.00 -4.09 7.36
N THR A 49 1.17 -3.48 7.46
CA THR A 49 1.60 -2.34 6.64
C THR A 49 2.97 -2.60 6.01
N GLY A 50 3.26 -1.88 4.92
CA GLY A 50 4.57 -1.90 4.26
C GLY A 50 5.04 -3.32 3.87
N GLY A 51 6.32 -3.61 4.12
CA GLY A 51 6.95 -4.88 3.72
C GLY A 51 6.28 -6.13 4.30
N ASN A 52 5.71 -6.06 5.52
CA ASN A 52 4.93 -7.16 6.08
C ASN A 52 3.66 -7.41 5.27
N SER A 53 2.95 -6.35 4.87
CA SER A 53 1.73 -6.48 4.06
C SER A 53 2.04 -7.16 2.73
N LEU A 54 3.09 -6.70 2.04
CA LEU A 54 3.53 -7.28 0.78
C LEU A 54 3.93 -8.75 0.93
N TRP A 55 4.72 -9.06 1.96
CA TRP A 55 5.15 -10.44 2.24
C TRP A 55 4.01 -11.41 2.49
N LEU A 56 3.02 -11.01 3.28
CA LEU A 56 1.89 -11.86 3.59
C LEU A 56 1.00 -12.07 2.37
N GLN A 57 0.84 -11.05 1.53
CA GLN A 57 0.13 -11.20 0.24
C GLN A 57 0.86 -12.14 -0.71
N CYS A 58 2.20 -12.10 -0.76
CA CYS A 58 2.98 -13.03 -1.59
C CYS A 58 2.81 -14.49 -1.21
N HIS A 59 2.27 -14.83 -0.02
CA HIS A 59 1.93 -16.21 0.33
C HIS A 59 0.75 -16.77 -0.49
N GLY A 60 -0.11 -15.91 -1.05
CA GLY A 60 -1.17 -16.32 -1.97
C GLY A 60 -2.38 -17.00 -1.31
N TYR A 61 -2.56 -16.81 0.01
CA TYR A 61 -3.78 -17.25 0.70
C TYR A 61 -4.94 -16.30 0.35
N ALA A 62 -6.13 -16.87 0.18
CA ALA A 62 -7.35 -16.09 -0.11
C ALA A 62 -7.91 -15.39 1.15
N ASP A 63 -7.74 -15.98 2.34
CA ASP A 63 -8.18 -15.34 3.58
C ASP A 63 -7.10 -14.35 4.05
N PRO A 64 -7.40 -13.06 4.22
CA PRO A 64 -6.40 -12.06 4.57
C PRO A 64 -6.09 -12.03 6.08
N ARG A 65 -6.74 -12.88 6.88
CA ARG A 65 -6.55 -12.91 8.34
C ARG A 65 -5.34 -13.73 8.73
N TRP A 66 -4.51 -13.17 9.60
CA TRP A 66 -3.35 -13.83 10.17
C TRP A 66 -3.30 -13.67 11.68
N CYS A 67 -2.80 -14.64 12.42
CA CYS A 67 -2.56 -14.49 13.85
C CYS A 67 -1.43 -15.38 14.35
N THR A 68 -0.89 -15.05 15.53
CA THR A 68 0.08 -15.92 16.19
C THR A 68 -0.58 -17.21 16.69
N TYR A 69 0.23 -18.25 16.93
CA TYR A 69 -0.27 -19.48 17.56
C TYR A 69 -0.96 -19.20 18.91
N LYS A 70 -0.36 -18.33 19.73
CA LYS A 70 -0.91 -17.96 21.04
C LYS A 70 -2.27 -17.27 20.92
N GLN A 71 -2.43 -16.40 19.93
CA GLN A 71 -3.71 -15.75 19.62
C GLN A 71 -4.76 -16.76 19.21
N ALA A 72 -4.41 -17.69 18.31
CA ALA A 72 -5.32 -18.76 17.88
C ALA A 72 -5.77 -19.62 19.07
N GLN A 73 -4.83 -20.09 19.89
CA GLN A 73 -5.11 -20.91 21.06
C GLN A 73 -6.01 -20.18 22.07
N ALA A 74 -5.74 -18.89 22.34
CA ALA A 74 -6.56 -18.09 23.25
C ALA A 74 -8.00 -17.89 22.74
N ALA A 75 -8.20 -17.90 21.43
CA ALA A 75 -9.52 -17.84 20.78
C ALA A 75 -10.19 -19.23 20.63
N GLY A 76 -9.57 -20.31 21.13
CA GLY A 76 -10.09 -21.67 21.00
C GLY A 76 -9.87 -22.30 19.62
N TRP A 77 -9.00 -21.73 18.79
CA TRP A 77 -8.65 -22.23 17.47
C TRP A 77 -7.37 -23.05 17.49
N GLN A 78 -7.22 -23.95 16.52
CA GLN A 78 -6.07 -24.86 16.46
C GLN A 78 -5.36 -24.75 15.11
N VAL A 79 -4.06 -24.45 15.12
CA VAL A 79 -3.23 -24.56 13.92
C VAL A 79 -3.14 -26.03 13.50
N LYS A 80 -3.44 -26.33 12.23
CA LYS A 80 -3.40 -27.68 11.67
C LYS A 80 -1.99 -28.26 11.78
N LYS A 81 -1.89 -29.56 12.07
CA LYS A 81 -0.59 -30.25 12.21
C LYS A 81 0.23 -30.14 10.92
N GLY A 82 1.50 -29.78 11.05
CA GLY A 82 2.45 -29.69 9.92
C GLY A 82 2.45 -28.37 9.15
N GLN A 83 1.58 -27.41 9.51
CA GLN A 83 1.57 -26.09 8.90
C GLN A 83 2.81 -25.27 9.28
N LYS A 84 3.33 -24.49 8.34
CA LYS A 84 4.49 -23.62 8.53
C LYS A 84 4.05 -22.18 8.76
N ALA A 85 4.64 -21.53 9.76
CA ALA A 85 4.39 -20.12 10.05
C ALA A 85 5.11 -19.22 9.04
N ALA A 86 4.49 -18.09 8.71
CA ALA A 86 5.18 -16.93 8.14
C ALA A 86 5.84 -16.11 9.27
N VAL A 87 6.86 -15.33 8.93
CA VAL A 87 7.52 -14.40 9.85
C VAL A 87 7.16 -12.97 9.46
N VAL A 88 6.83 -12.13 10.44
CA VAL A 88 6.70 -10.68 10.26
C VAL A 88 7.65 -9.95 11.20
N GLU A 89 8.08 -8.76 10.81
CA GLU A 89 8.95 -7.91 11.63
C GLU A 89 8.21 -6.72 12.24
N TYR A 90 8.48 -6.39 13.49
CA TYR A 90 7.93 -5.21 14.16
C TYR A 90 9.05 -4.39 14.78
N TRP A 91 9.03 -3.08 14.52
CA TRP A 91 10.05 -2.15 14.97
C TRP A 91 9.49 -1.32 16.11
N LYS A 92 10.08 -1.48 17.30
CA LYS A 92 9.73 -0.71 18.48
C LYS A 92 10.71 0.46 18.62
N TRP A 93 10.18 1.67 18.46
CA TRP A 93 10.93 2.93 18.55
C TRP A 93 10.79 3.62 19.91
N GLU A 94 9.94 3.12 20.80
CA GLU A 94 9.70 3.70 22.12
C GLU A 94 9.84 2.65 23.20
N GLU A 95 10.46 2.98 24.33
CA GLU A 95 10.50 2.13 25.51
C GLU A 95 9.97 2.88 26.74
N THR A 96 9.26 2.17 27.62
CA THR A 96 8.79 2.77 28.87
C THR A 96 9.99 2.99 29.78
N ALA A 97 10.27 4.26 30.07
CA ALA A 97 11.40 4.66 30.90
C ALA A 97 11.03 4.67 32.39
N LYS A 98 9.86 5.23 32.74
CA LYS A 98 9.29 5.29 34.09
C LYS A 98 7.77 5.38 34.07
N GLU A 99 7.12 4.88 35.12
CA GLU A 99 5.76 5.21 35.50
C GLU A 99 5.80 6.08 36.76
N GLU A 100 5.47 7.36 36.63
CA GLU A 100 5.27 8.27 37.77
C GLU A 100 3.81 8.74 37.76
N ALA A 101 3.11 8.56 38.88
CA ALA A 101 1.72 9.00 39.08
C ALA A 101 0.72 8.54 37.98
N GLY A 102 0.90 7.34 37.43
CA GLY A 102 0.03 6.79 36.38
C GLY A 102 0.28 7.33 34.98
N GLN A 103 1.28 8.20 34.80
CA GLN A 103 1.74 8.65 33.49
C GLN A 103 2.94 7.81 33.04
N VAL A 104 2.79 7.15 31.89
CA VAL A 104 3.84 6.36 31.24
C VAL A 104 4.75 7.31 30.46
N ILE A 105 5.96 7.53 30.95
CA ILE A 105 6.99 8.29 30.20
C ILE A 105 7.67 7.32 29.25
N ARG A 106 7.64 7.63 27.95
CA ARG A 106 8.26 6.82 26.89
C ARG A 106 9.48 7.54 26.33
N ASP A 107 10.62 6.84 26.34
CA ASP A 107 11.83 7.31 25.69
C ASP A 107 11.85 6.82 24.24
N ARG A 108 12.06 7.75 23.31
CA ARG A 108 12.29 7.42 21.91
C ARG A 108 13.69 6.84 21.74
N LEU A 109 13.75 5.60 21.27
CA LEU A 109 15.00 4.90 20.98
C LEU A 109 15.66 5.48 19.73
N THR A 110 16.96 5.77 19.81
CA THR A 110 17.78 6.15 18.66
C THR A 110 18.01 4.99 17.69
N ILE A 111 18.04 3.75 18.22
CA ILE A 111 18.11 2.51 17.44
C ILE A 111 16.87 1.67 17.77
N PRO A 112 16.06 1.28 16.77
CA PRO A 112 14.84 0.53 17.02
C PRO A 112 15.16 -0.89 17.50
N LYS A 113 14.31 -1.41 18.40
CA LYS A 113 14.30 -2.84 18.71
C LYS A 113 13.44 -3.56 17.67
N VAL A 114 14.04 -4.48 16.94
CA VAL A 114 13.35 -5.27 15.91
C VAL A 114 12.93 -6.62 16.49
N PHE A 115 11.65 -6.93 16.39
CA PHE A 115 11.05 -8.18 16.83
C PHE A 115 10.58 -8.99 15.63
N TYR A 116 10.75 -10.30 15.70
CA TYR A 116 10.27 -11.24 14.69
C TYR A 116 9.18 -12.10 15.30
N VAL A 117 8.03 -12.15 14.62
CA VAL A 117 6.86 -12.86 15.11
C VAL A 117 6.42 -13.89 14.10
N HIS A 118 6.23 -15.11 14.56
CA HIS A 118 5.66 -16.20 13.77
C HIS A 118 4.13 -16.12 13.78
N ILE A 119 3.55 -16.03 12.59
CA ILE A 119 2.10 -15.96 12.38
C ILE A 119 1.63 -17.01 11.37
N PHE A 120 0.37 -17.42 11.51
CA PHE A 120 -0.30 -18.38 10.65
C PHE A 120 -1.49 -17.70 9.98
N ASN A 121 -1.71 -18.04 8.72
CA ASN A 121 -2.88 -17.59 7.98
C ASN A 121 -4.12 -18.36 8.46
N ALA A 122 -5.30 -17.74 8.39
CA ALA A 122 -6.56 -18.36 8.80
C ALA A 122 -6.83 -19.71 8.11
N GLN A 123 -6.42 -19.89 6.85
CA GLN A 123 -6.59 -21.18 6.14
C GLN A 123 -5.78 -22.33 6.77
N GLN A 124 -4.76 -22.01 7.56
CA GLN A 124 -3.91 -22.96 8.29
C GLN A 124 -4.50 -23.33 9.67
N ILE A 125 -5.61 -22.73 10.06
CA ILE A 125 -6.19 -22.82 11.41
C ILE A 125 -7.59 -23.43 11.32
N GLU A 126 -7.90 -24.34 12.23
CA GLU A 126 -9.24 -24.94 12.44
C GLU A 126 -9.99 -24.19 13.54
N GLY A 127 -11.31 -24.08 13.39
CA GLY A 127 -12.19 -23.43 14.35
C GLY A 127 -12.36 -21.92 14.16
N MET A 128 -11.72 -21.33 13.14
CA MET A 128 -11.92 -19.91 12.80
C MET A 128 -13.29 -19.67 12.16
N PRO A 129 -13.95 -18.52 12.45
CA PRO A 129 -15.18 -18.14 11.77
C PRO A 129 -14.91 -17.91 10.29
N GLU A 130 -15.89 -18.19 9.44
CA GLU A 130 -15.80 -17.90 8.01
C GLU A 130 -15.57 -16.41 7.77
N VAL A 131 -14.79 -16.10 6.74
CA VAL A 131 -14.58 -14.71 6.34
C VAL A 131 -15.85 -14.22 5.65
N VAL A 132 -16.42 -13.14 6.16
CA VAL A 132 -17.56 -12.49 5.53
C VAL A 132 -17.00 -11.46 4.55
N PRO A 133 -17.22 -11.62 3.24
CA PRO A 133 -16.75 -10.65 2.26
C PRO A 133 -17.47 -9.32 2.43
N ILE A 134 -16.73 -8.22 2.37
CA ILE A 134 -17.29 -6.88 2.34
C ILE A 134 -17.49 -6.53 0.86
N GLN A 135 -18.75 -6.30 0.49
CA GLN A 135 -19.07 -5.67 -0.78
C GLN A 135 -18.89 -4.16 -0.59
N PRO A 136 -17.94 -3.51 -1.28
CA PRO A 136 -17.89 -2.05 -1.26
C PRO A 136 -19.23 -1.51 -1.77
N ASN A 137 -19.77 -0.51 -1.07
CA ASN A 137 -20.97 0.21 -1.52
C ASN A 137 -20.62 1.42 -2.41
N TRP A 138 -19.39 1.48 -2.92
CA TRP A 138 -18.87 2.53 -3.79
C TRP A 138 -18.35 1.95 -5.10
N VAL A 139 -18.31 2.81 -6.13
CA VAL A 139 -17.66 2.53 -7.40
C VAL A 139 -16.16 2.85 -7.26
N PRO A 140 -15.24 1.88 -7.46
CA PRO A 140 -13.80 2.11 -7.28
C PRO A 140 -13.23 3.26 -8.13
N GLU A 141 -13.71 3.39 -9.37
CA GLU A 141 -13.32 4.43 -10.31
C GLU A 141 -13.67 5.83 -9.81
N ASP A 142 -14.85 5.99 -9.22
CA ASP A 142 -15.29 7.27 -8.65
C ASP A 142 -14.40 7.69 -7.48
N GLN A 143 -13.90 6.73 -6.69
CA GLN A 143 -12.98 7.03 -5.59
C GLN A 143 -11.61 7.48 -6.10
N ALA A 144 -11.09 6.85 -7.15
CA ALA A 144 -9.85 7.31 -7.78
C ALA A 144 -10.01 8.69 -8.41
N GLU A 145 -11.13 8.96 -9.09
CA GLU A 145 -11.42 10.29 -9.63
C GLU A 145 -11.46 11.35 -8.53
N ARG A 146 -12.12 11.06 -7.40
CA ARG A 146 -12.16 11.97 -6.23
C ARG A 146 -10.77 12.24 -5.67
N ILE A 147 -9.89 11.25 -5.62
CA ILE A 147 -8.50 11.43 -5.19
C ILE A 147 -7.76 12.35 -6.15
N LEU A 148 -7.85 12.09 -7.46
CA LEU A 148 -7.16 12.92 -8.46
C LEU A 148 -7.61 14.38 -8.35
N ILE A 149 -8.92 14.62 -8.26
CA ILE A 149 -9.50 15.95 -8.10
C ILE A 149 -9.17 16.57 -6.74
N GLY A 150 -9.21 15.79 -5.67
CA GLY A 150 -8.97 16.22 -4.30
C GLY A 150 -7.50 16.56 -4.04
N SER A 151 -6.58 15.90 -4.75
CA SER A 151 -5.14 16.14 -4.63
C SER A 151 -4.72 17.56 -5.01
N GLY A 152 -5.50 18.23 -5.86
CA GLY A 152 -5.14 19.52 -6.44
C GLY A 152 -3.96 19.45 -7.42
N ALA A 153 -3.50 18.26 -7.81
CA ALA A 153 -2.46 18.12 -8.82
C ALA A 153 -2.95 18.68 -10.18
N SER A 154 -2.08 19.40 -10.88
CA SER A 154 -2.35 19.82 -12.25
C SER A 154 -2.17 18.63 -13.18
N ILE A 155 -3.28 18.10 -13.72
CA ILE A 155 -3.29 16.91 -14.59
C ILE A 155 -3.71 17.32 -16.00
N TYR A 156 -2.83 17.11 -16.96
CA TYR A 156 -3.06 17.37 -18.38
C TYR A 156 -3.21 16.06 -19.17
N HIS A 157 -4.06 16.06 -20.18
CA HIS A 157 -4.25 14.92 -21.10
C HIS A 157 -3.67 15.24 -22.49
N ASP A 158 -2.40 15.61 -22.53
CA ASP A 158 -1.73 16.19 -23.70
C ASP A 158 -0.68 15.26 -24.36
N GLN A 159 -0.52 14.04 -23.86
CA GLN A 159 0.44 13.07 -24.39
C GLN A 159 -0.20 12.10 -25.39
N GLU A 160 0.56 11.65 -26.38
CA GLU A 160 0.04 10.66 -27.35
C GLU A 160 0.03 9.24 -26.78
N ALA A 161 1.11 8.84 -26.11
CA ALA A 161 1.30 7.45 -25.65
C ALA A 161 2.21 7.32 -24.41
N ARG A 162 2.42 8.41 -23.66
CA ARG A 162 3.27 8.42 -22.46
C ARG A 162 2.55 9.06 -21.30
N ALA A 163 2.81 8.58 -20.09
CA ALA A 163 2.43 9.23 -18.85
C ALA A 163 3.70 9.60 -18.09
N PHE A 164 3.70 10.76 -17.43
CA PHE A 164 4.79 11.16 -16.54
C PHE A 164 4.35 12.29 -15.60
N TYR A 165 4.95 12.32 -14.42
CA TYR A 165 5.05 13.49 -13.57
C TYR A 165 6.32 14.30 -13.90
N SER A 166 6.21 15.63 -13.97
CA SER A 166 7.34 16.55 -14.17
C SER A 166 7.73 17.25 -12.86
N PRO A 167 8.87 16.91 -12.25
CA PRO A 167 9.31 17.56 -11.00
C PRO A 167 9.58 19.07 -11.13
N THR A 168 9.90 19.55 -12.34
CA THR A 168 10.26 20.96 -12.56
C THR A 168 9.03 21.87 -12.65
N SER A 169 7.96 21.39 -13.28
CA SER A 169 6.70 22.14 -13.45
C SER A 169 5.64 21.77 -12.41
N ASP A 170 5.87 20.72 -11.63
CA ASP A 170 4.94 20.19 -10.63
C ASP A 170 3.56 19.82 -11.23
N ASP A 171 3.57 19.16 -12.38
CA ASP A 171 2.38 18.72 -13.10
C ASP A 171 2.49 17.28 -13.61
N ILE A 172 1.32 16.69 -13.86
CA ILE A 172 1.14 15.34 -14.35
C ILE A 172 0.63 15.41 -15.78
N HIS A 173 1.28 14.67 -16.67
CA HIS A 173 0.92 14.57 -18.08
C HIS A 173 0.51 13.14 -18.38
N LEU A 174 -0.71 12.96 -18.88
CA LEU A 174 -1.29 11.68 -19.22
C LEU A 174 -1.72 11.66 -20.69
N PRO A 175 -1.89 10.48 -21.29
CA PRO A 175 -2.62 10.37 -22.54
C PRO A 175 -4.12 10.57 -22.37
N PRO A 176 -4.87 10.93 -23.42
CA PRO A 176 -6.32 11.01 -23.38
C PRO A 176 -6.97 9.71 -22.87
N ARG A 177 -7.97 9.83 -22.00
CA ARG A 177 -8.69 8.66 -21.43
C ARG A 177 -9.15 7.65 -22.48
N SER A 178 -9.51 8.13 -23.68
CA SER A 178 -10.00 7.31 -24.78
C SER A 178 -8.98 6.33 -25.37
N ILE A 179 -7.68 6.50 -25.10
CA ILE A 179 -6.67 5.57 -25.62
C ILE A 179 -6.47 4.35 -24.71
N PHE A 180 -6.92 4.44 -23.45
CA PHE A 180 -6.86 3.31 -22.52
C PHE A 180 -7.97 2.32 -22.87
N SER A 181 -7.68 1.01 -22.79
CA SER A 181 -8.67 -0.02 -23.10
C SER A 181 -9.84 -0.05 -22.11
N ASP A 182 -9.62 0.47 -20.90
CA ASP A 182 -10.59 0.51 -19.82
C ASP A 182 -10.18 1.58 -18.78
N ALA A 183 -11.14 1.96 -17.93
CA ALA A 183 -10.94 2.98 -16.89
C ALA A 183 -9.92 2.55 -15.83
N THR A 184 -9.86 1.26 -15.54
CA THR A 184 -8.96 0.66 -14.56
C THR A 184 -7.50 0.95 -14.90
N LYS A 185 -7.09 0.76 -16.16
CA LYS A 185 -5.73 1.08 -16.63
C LYS A 185 -5.44 2.57 -16.56
N TYR A 186 -6.42 3.41 -16.91
CA TYR A 186 -6.26 4.86 -16.77
C TYR A 186 -5.98 5.26 -15.32
N TYR A 187 -6.78 4.78 -14.36
CA TYR A 187 -6.59 5.12 -12.95
C TYR A 187 -5.32 4.51 -12.38
N ALA A 188 -4.92 3.30 -12.78
CA ALA A 188 -3.64 2.72 -12.38
C ALA A 188 -2.46 3.62 -12.81
N THR A 189 -2.44 4.07 -14.08
CA THR A 189 -1.43 5.00 -14.58
C THR A 189 -1.50 6.36 -13.88
N ALA A 190 -2.68 6.93 -13.73
CA ALA A 190 -2.83 8.24 -13.07
C ALA A 190 -2.40 8.20 -11.60
N LEU A 191 -2.71 7.12 -10.87
CA LEU A 191 -2.29 6.94 -9.48
C LEU A 191 -0.78 6.68 -9.35
N HIS A 192 -0.15 6.05 -10.36
CA HIS A 192 1.31 5.94 -10.44
C HIS A 192 1.97 7.31 -10.53
N GLU A 193 1.53 8.14 -11.48
CA GLU A 193 2.07 9.50 -11.62
C GLU A 193 1.75 10.37 -10.40
N LEU A 194 0.58 10.20 -9.79
CA LEU A 194 0.26 10.86 -8.52
C LEU A 194 1.22 10.41 -7.40
N GLY A 195 1.62 9.14 -7.41
CA GLY A 195 2.66 8.60 -6.54
C GLY A 195 3.96 9.38 -6.65
N HIS A 196 4.45 9.60 -7.87
CA HIS A 196 5.61 10.46 -8.13
C HIS A 196 5.39 11.90 -7.70
N TRP A 197 4.21 12.46 -8.02
CA TRP A 197 3.83 13.81 -7.61
C TRP A 197 3.99 13.98 -6.10
N THR A 198 3.56 13.04 -5.25
CA THR A 198 3.77 13.16 -3.79
C THR A 198 5.23 13.33 -3.35
N GLY A 199 6.21 12.99 -4.19
CA GLY A 199 7.63 13.07 -3.88
C GLY A 199 8.21 14.48 -3.87
N HIS A 200 7.52 15.50 -4.38
CA HIS A 200 8.03 16.87 -4.41
C HIS A 200 8.37 17.41 -3.01
N GLU A 201 9.27 18.38 -2.95
CA GLU A 201 9.81 18.96 -1.71
C GLU A 201 8.73 19.55 -0.79
N SER A 202 7.63 20.06 -1.35
CA SER A 202 6.49 20.59 -0.60
C SER A 202 5.55 19.53 -0.02
N ARG A 203 5.79 18.25 -0.30
CA ARG A 203 4.91 17.11 0.06
C ARG A 203 5.67 16.10 0.91
N LEU A 204 6.00 14.92 0.36
CA LEU A 204 6.74 13.88 1.09
C LEU A 204 8.27 14.03 0.95
N GLY A 205 8.75 14.98 0.15
CA GLY A 205 10.16 15.36 0.08
C GLY A 205 11.11 14.19 -0.22
N ARG A 206 10.81 13.43 -1.28
CA ARG A 206 11.66 12.33 -1.75
C ARG A 206 12.60 12.79 -2.87
N GLU A 207 13.72 12.11 -3.00
CA GLU A 207 14.66 12.30 -4.10
C GLU A 207 14.08 11.74 -5.41
N ILE A 208 13.37 12.58 -6.18
CA ILE A 208 12.68 12.18 -7.42
C ILE A 208 13.31 12.73 -8.70
N SER A 209 14.20 13.72 -8.60
CA SER A 209 14.90 14.33 -9.73
C SER A 209 16.09 13.49 -10.19
N ASN A 210 15.82 12.21 -10.48
CA ASN A 210 16.84 11.24 -10.87
C ASN A 210 16.95 11.15 -12.40
N ARG A 211 18.16 10.91 -12.90
CA ARG A 211 18.36 10.66 -14.33
C ARG A 211 17.74 9.31 -14.71
N PHE A 212 16.94 9.29 -15.78
CA PHE A 212 16.36 8.05 -16.31
C PHE A 212 17.40 6.94 -16.46
N GLY A 213 17.05 5.74 -15.98
CA GLY A 213 17.90 4.55 -16.04
C GLY A 213 18.97 4.44 -14.94
N THR A 214 19.05 5.36 -13.98
CA THR A 214 19.89 5.19 -12.79
C THR A 214 19.25 4.26 -11.76
N GLU A 215 20.04 3.79 -10.79
CA GLU A 215 19.50 3.00 -9.69
C GLU A 215 18.53 3.80 -8.81
N ASP A 216 18.81 5.09 -8.57
CA ASP A 216 17.91 5.96 -7.78
C ASP A 216 16.59 6.20 -8.50
N TYR A 217 16.61 6.36 -9.83
CA TYR A 217 15.41 6.39 -10.65
C TYR A 217 14.60 5.10 -10.50
N ALA A 218 15.25 3.94 -10.61
CA ALA A 218 14.58 2.64 -10.44
C ALA A 218 13.99 2.45 -9.02
N ARG A 219 14.65 2.99 -7.99
CA ARG A 219 14.15 2.98 -6.60
C ARG A 219 12.87 3.81 -6.46
N GLU A 220 12.79 4.98 -7.10
CA GLU A 220 11.58 5.81 -7.05
C GLU A 220 10.43 5.21 -7.86
N GLU A 221 10.70 4.65 -9.05
CA GLU A 221 9.69 3.89 -9.83
C GLU A 221 9.11 2.73 -9.01
N LEU A 222 9.94 1.99 -8.29
CA LEU A 222 9.47 0.90 -7.42
C LEU A 222 8.53 1.42 -6.32
N ARG A 223 8.78 2.62 -5.76
CA ARG A 223 7.93 3.24 -4.74
C ARG A 223 6.59 3.67 -5.32
N ALA A 224 6.61 4.33 -6.48
CA ALA A 224 5.40 4.79 -7.18
C ALA A 224 4.53 3.60 -7.61
N GLU A 225 5.12 2.54 -8.15
CA GLU A 225 4.40 1.33 -8.56
C GLU A 225 3.76 0.63 -7.35
N LEU A 226 4.52 0.44 -6.26
CA LEU A 226 3.96 -0.17 -5.05
C LEU A 226 2.86 0.71 -4.45
N ALA A 227 2.99 2.04 -4.52
CA ALA A 227 1.98 2.97 -4.02
C ALA A 227 0.71 2.94 -4.87
N SER A 228 0.82 2.93 -6.20
CA SER A 228 -0.34 2.83 -7.10
C SER A 228 -1.07 1.51 -6.90
N PHE A 229 -0.33 0.40 -6.77
CA PHE A 229 -0.85 -0.92 -6.43
C PHE A 229 -1.60 -0.89 -5.08
N PHE A 230 -0.99 -0.28 -4.08
CA PHE A 230 -1.54 -0.11 -2.74
C PHE A 230 -2.82 0.73 -2.71
N VAL A 231 -2.85 1.87 -3.39
CA VAL A 231 -4.05 2.72 -3.50
C VAL A 231 -5.14 1.94 -4.22
N ALA A 232 -4.89 1.41 -5.41
CA ALA A 232 -5.86 0.65 -6.20
C ALA A 232 -6.48 -0.51 -5.40
N SER A 233 -5.65 -1.28 -4.69
CA SER A 233 -6.12 -2.36 -3.80
C SER A 233 -7.06 -1.86 -2.69
N ARG A 234 -6.80 -0.68 -2.12
CA ARG A 234 -7.66 -0.08 -1.08
C ARG A 234 -8.96 0.49 -1.64
N LEU A 235 -8.97 0.90 -2.91
CA LEU A 235 -10.16 1.38 -3.60
C LEU A 235 -11.04 0.25 -4.15
N GLY A 236 -10.49 -0.95 -4.30
CA GLY A 236 -11.14 -2.06 -4.99
C GLY A 236 -11.00 -1.99 -6.52
N ILE A 237 -10.05 -1.20 -7.02
CA ILE A 237 -9.72 -1.15 -8.44
C ILE A 237 -8.93 -2.41 -8.78
N PRO A 238 -9.39 -3.26 -9.72
CA PRO A 238 -8.59 -4.37 -10.21
C PRO A 238 -7.26 -3.82 -10.72
N ASN A 239 -6.13 -4.43 -10.40
CA ASN A 239 -4.88 -4.00 -11.03
C ASN A 239 -4.11 -5.22 -11.49
N ASP A 240 -3.07 -5.03 -12.28
CA ASP A 240 -2.04 -6.05 -12.40
C ASP A 240 -0.84 -5.44 -11.69
N PRO A 241 -0.23 -6.11 -10.68
CA PRO A 241 0.92 -5.56 -9.97
C PRO A 241 2.13 -5.28 -10.88
N ILE A 242 2.11 -5.72 -12.13
CA ILE A 242 3.16 -5.46 -13.12
C ILE A 242 2.54 -5.02 -14.45
N ASN A 243 2.16 -3.74 -14.56
CA ASN A 243 1.81 -3.16 -15.85
C ASN A 243 3.02 -2.55 -16.58
N HIS A 244 4.17 -2.38 -15.90
CA HIS A 244 5.33 -1.67 -16.44
C HIS A 244 6.55 -2.57 -16.69
N ALA A 245 6.51 -3.36 -17.76
CA ALA A 245 7.59 -4.27 -18.18
C ALA A 245 8.96 -3.59 -18.37
N ALA A 246 8.98 -2.28 -18.63
CA ALA A 246 10.19 -1.52 -18.89
C ALA A 246 11.12 -1.38 -17.67
N TYR A 247 10.58 -1.41 -16.45
CA TYR A 247 11.35 -1.15 -15.22
C TYR A 247 11.70 -2.42 -14.42
N ILE A 248 11.09 -3.56 -14.76
CA ILE A 248 11.28 -4.84 -14.08
C ILE A 248 12.77 -5.21 -13.99
N GLY A 249 13.50 -5.09 -15.10
CA GLY A 249 14.93 -5.42 -15.13
C GLY A 249 15.78 -4.56 -14.20
N SER A 250 15.47 -3.27 -14.09
CA SER A 250 16.15 -2.37 -13.15
C SER A 250 15.76 -2.63 -11.69
N TRP A 251 14.50 -2.99 -11.42
CA TRP A 251 14.05 -3.36 -10.09
C TRP A 251 14.73 -4.65 -9.61
N ILE A 252 14.77 -5.69 -10.45
CA ILE A 252 15.46 -6.95 -10.12
C ILE A 252 16.90 -6.67 -9.72
N LYS A 253 17.63 -5.84 -10.49
CA LYS A 253 19.01 -5.50 -10.18
C LYS A 253 19.15 -4.84 -8.80
N VAL A 254 18.32 -3.84 -8.51
CA VAL A 254 18.33 -3.13 -7.22
C VAL A 254 18.00 -4.08 -6.06
N LEU A 255 17.02 -4.98 -6.24
CA LEU A 255 16.61 -5.96 -5.24
C LEU A 255 17.67 -7.05 -5.00
N GLN A 256 18.40 -7.48 -6.04
CA GLN A 256 19.52 -8.41 -5.93
C GLN A 256 20.72 -7.80 -5.19
N GLN A 257 20.93 -6.48 -5.33
CA GLN A 257 21.99 -5.76 -4.63
C GLN A 257 21.66 -5.50 -3.15
N ASP A 258 20.39 -5.23 -2.82
CA ASP A 258 19.96 -4.97 -1.44
C ASP A 258 18.57 -5.57 -1.14
N HIS A 259 18.57 -6.70 -0.42
CA HIS A 259 17.35 -7.39 0.03
C HIS A 259 16.49 -6.59 1.02
N ASN A 260 16.96 -5.43 1.51
CA ASN A 260 16.15 -4.53 2.33
C ASN A 260 15.42 -3.49 1.48
N GLU A 261 15.77 -3.30 0.21
CA GLU A 261 15.20 -2.24 -0.60
C GLU A 261 13.69 -2.42 -0.79
N ILE A 262 13.21 -3.66 -0.96
CA ILE A 262 11.77 -3.90 -1.08
C ILE A 262 10.99 -3.48 0.17
N PHE A 263 11.59 -3.62 1.36
CA PHE A 263 10.96 -3.20 2.62
C PHE A 263 10.95 -1.68 2.75
N ARG A 264 12.03 -1.02 2.33
CA ARG A 264 12.09 0.45 2.28
C ARG A 264 11.08 1.00 1.28
N ALA A 265 11.06 0.47 0.06
CA ALA A 265 10.13 0.87 -0.97
C ALA A 265 8.67 0.63 -0.56
N ALA A 266 8.34 -0.52 0.03
CA ALA A 266 7.01 -0.78 0.56
C ALA A 266 6.63 0.13 1.73
N GLY A 267 7.60 0.49 2.59
CA GLY A 267 7.40 1.45 3.68
C GLY A 267 7.11 2.86 3.17
N ASP A 268 7.82 3.32 2.14
CA ASP A 268 7.58 4.61 1.51
C ASP A 268 6.27 4.61 0.71
N ALA A 269 5.97 3.52 -0.01
CA ALA A 269 4.70 3.32 -0.71
C ALA A 269 3.50 3.37 0.24
N GLU A 270 3.61 2.85 1.46
CA GLU A 270 2.57 2.99 2.47
C GLU A 270 2.36 4.47 2.84
N LYS A 271 3.43 5.25 3.06
CA LYS A 271 3.31 6.70 3.35
C LYS A 271 2.66 7.45 2.20
N ILE A 272 3.05 7.14 0.95
CA ILE A 272 2.44 7.71 -0.26
C ILE A 272 0.95 7.39 -0.27
N THR A 273 0.60 6.13 -0.03
CA THR A 273 -0.79 5.68 -0.04
C THR A 273 -1.63 6.39 1.02
N GLU A 274 -1.15 6.45 2.26
CA GLU A 274 -1.87 7.12 3.36
C GLU A 274 -1.99 8.63 3.12
N PHE A 275 -1.02 9.26 2.45
CA PHE A 275 -1.12 10.66 2.03
C PHE A 275 -2.18 10.84 0.94
N VAL A 276 -2.12 10.03 -0.12
CA VAL A 276 -3.04 10.10 -1.28
C VAL A 276 -4.49 9.84 -0.87
N LEU A 277 -4.74 8.90 0.05
CA LEU A 277 -6.10 8.57 0.49
C LEU A 277 -6.77 9.67 1.31
N GLN A 278 -6.01 10.62 1.87
CA GLN A 278 -6.60 11.78 2.57
C GLN A 278 -7.44 12.65 1.62
N PHE A 279 -7.04 12.73 0.35
CA PHE A 279 -7.73 13.50 -0.69
C PHE A 279 -9.15 13.01 -1.00
N GLN A 280 -9.51 11.78 -0.60
CA GLN A 280 -10.89 11.29 -0.71
C GLN A 280 -11.89 12.12 0.11
N HIS A 281 -11.43 12.71 1.23
CA HIS A 281 -12.29 13.33 2.23
C HIS A 281 -12.22 14.87 2.21
N GLU A 282 -11.16 15.46 1.65
CA GLU A 282 -10.90 16.90 1.76
C GLU A 282 -11.94 17.78 1.05
N LYS A 283 -12.54 17.34 -0.07
CA LYS A 283 -13.64 18.08 -0.72
C LYS A 283 -15.02 17.83 -0.12
N SER A 284 -15.25 16.70 0.54
CA SER A 284 -16.52 16.48 1.27
C SER A 284 -16.67 17.49 2.41
N ASN A 285 -15.58 17.80 3.11
CA ASN A 285 -15.59 18.80 4.17
C ASN A 285 -15.71 20.24 3.64
N GLN A 286 -15.10 20.57 2.49
CA GLN A 286 -15.26 21.89 1.87
C GLN A 286 -16.69 22.12 1.36
N ILE A 287 -17.28 21.16 0.64
CA ILE A 287 -18.66 21.26 0.14
C ILE A 287 -19.66 21.34 1.30
N GLN A 288 -19.43 20.60 2.40
CA GLN A 288 -20.28 20.67 3.58
C GLN A 288 -20.14 22.01 4.30
N SER A 289 -18.92 22.56 4.42
CA SER A 289 -18.67 23.89 4.99
C SER A 289 -19.26 25.04 4.15
N GLU A 290 -19.23 24.93 2.81
CA GLU A 290 -19.85 25.90 1.90
C GLU A 290 -21.39 25.79 1.92
N SER A 291 -21.94 24.59 2.11
CA SER A 291 -23.38 24.37 2.26
C SER A 291 -23.93 24.86 3.62
N GLU A 292 -23.14 24.78 4.69
CA GLU A 292 -23.49 25.32 6.00
C GLU A 292 -23.33 26.84 6.04
N ALA A 293 -22.33 27.41 5.35
CA ALA A 293 -22.15 28.85 5.22
C ALA A 293 -23.21 29.55 4.34
N THR A 294 -23.96 28.79 3.52
CA THR A 294 -25.08 29.32 2.70
C THR A 294 -26.44 29.21 3.38
N PHE A 295 -26.51 28.61 4.58
CA PHE A 295 -27.72 28.48 5.41
C PHE A 295 -27.62 29.31 6.70
N GLU A 296 -27.18 30.57 6.62
CA GLU A 296 -27.59 31.55 7.63
C GLU A 296 -29.01 32.03 7.28
N PRO A 297 -30.04 31.77 8.11
CA PRO A 297 -31.35 32.35 7.87
C PRO A 297 -31.26 33.85 8.10
N GLU A 298 -31.59 34.64 7.08
CA GLU A 298 -31.87 36.07 7.23
C GLU A 298 -32.82 36.24 8.42
N ALA A 299 -32.30 36.80 9.50
CA ALA A 299 -33.09 37.13 10.68
C ALA A 299 -34.16 38.13 10.26
N ALA A 300 -35.41 37.69 10.30
CA ALA A 300 -36.58 38.52 10.06
C ALA A 300 -36.57 39.74 11.00
N LEU A 301 -36.58 40.93 10.41
CA LEU A 301 -36.99 42.19 11.03
C LEU A 301 -38.50 42.38 10.91
#